data_AF-A0A2V9PXG2-F1
#
_entry.id   AF-A0A2V9PXG2-F1
#
_cell.length_a   1.000
_cell.length_b   1.000
_cell.length_c   1.000
_cell.angle_alpha   90.00
_cell.angle_beta   90.00
_cell.angle_gamma   90.00
#
_symmetry.space_group_name_H-M   'P 1'
#
loop_
_entity.id
_entity.type
_entity.pdbx_description
1 polymer ?
#
loop_
_entity_poly.entity_id
_entity_poly.type
_entity_poly.pdbx_seq_one_letter_code
_entity_poly.pdbx_strand_id
1 'polypeptide(L)'
;MYRNVRPSYIVLGRLMFALFAVLMVAGSAVHTLWTARGLAIKYCYGQSAPCADLLEAVKSYWNLAYNLGAVPGYLAALLLLGLVLFGKTYYPRWTVLANPAILLLLSPLVDRLPSPFGAILSGGFTNLSIAVFFVVSVLTTWNTSGDVRGQRS
;
A
#
# COMPACT_ATOMS: atom_id res chain seq x y z
N MET A 1 -7.92 -6.57 9.16
CA MET A 1 -6.97 -5.62 9.80
C MET A 1 -7.50 -4.97 11.08
N TYR A 2 -8.46 -4.03 11.06
CA TYR A 2 -8.82 -3.29 12.30
C TYR A 2 -9.40 -4.19 13.40
N ARG A 3 -10.17 -5.23 13.03
CA ARG A 3 -10.70 -6.24 13.97
C ARG A 3 -9.61 -7.08 14.63
N ASN A 4 -8.41 -7.12 14.03
CA ASN A 4 -7.26 -7.81 14.59
C ASN A 4 -6.50 -6.95 15.63
N VAL A 5 -6.94 -5.71 15.89
CA VAL A 5 -6.41 -4.87 16.98
C VAL A 5 -7.13 -5.21 18.28
N ARG A 6 -6.39 -5.31 19.40
CA ARG A 6 -7.00 -5.61 20.70
C ARG A 6 -8.01 -4.51 21.10
N PRO A 7 -9.10 -4.84 21.82
CA PRO A 7 -10.16 -3.87 22.16
C PRO A 7 -9.67 -2.59 22.84
N SER A 8 -8.64 -2.68 23.70
CA SER A 8 -8.04 -1.54 24.40
C SER A 8 -7.42 -0.49 23.47
N TYR A 9 -7.19 -0.82 22.19
CA TYR A 9 -6.55 0.06 21.20
C TYR A 9 -7.46 0.32 19.98
N ILE A 10 -8.78 0.18 20.14
CA ILE A 10 -9.74 0.27 19.03
C ILE A 10 -9.72 1.63 18.31
N VAL A 11 -9.41 2.73 19.01
CA VAL A 11 -9.28 4.06 18.41
C VAL A 11 -8.13 4.07 17.39
N LEU A 12 -6.98 3.50 17.73
CA LEU A 12 -5.86 3.34 16.81
C LEU A 12 -6.22 2.40 15.65
N GLY A 13 -6.98 1.34 15.92
CA GLY A 13 -7.50 0.45 14.88
C GLY A 13 -8.43 1.16 13.88
N ARG A 14 -9.30 2.06 14.35
CA ARG A 14 -10.19 2.88 13.50
C ARG A 14 -9.42 3.92 12.70
N LEU A 15 -8.45 4.58 13.31
CA LEU A 15 -7.54 5.51 12.61
C LEU A 15 -6.80 4.79 11.48
N MET A 16 -6.19 3.64 11.78
CA MET A 16 -5.53 2.80 10.79
C MET A 16 -6.46 2.41 9.64
N PHE A 17 -7.70 2.04 9.95
CA PHE A 17 -8.71 1.73 8.93
C PHE A 17 -9.03 2.93 8.05
N ALA A 18 -9.27 4.10 8.64
CA ALA A 18 -9.56 5.32 7.90
C ALA A 18 -8.40 5.70 6.96
N LEU A 19 -7.16 5.62 7.45
CA LEU A 19 -5.97 5.91 6.63
C LEU A 19 -5.82 4.94 5.46
N PHE A 20 -6.02 3.63 5.68
CA PHE A 20 -6.01 2.66 4.56
C PHE A 20 -7.20 2.85 3.61
N ALA A 21 -8.36 3.30 4.08
CA ALA A 21 -9.49 3.63 3.22
C ALA A 21 -9.15 4.82 2.31
N VAL A 22 -8.53 5.87 2.84
CA VAL A 22 -8.03 7.01 2.04
C VAL A 22 -7.01 6.54 1.00
N LEU A 23 -6.07 5.67 1.38
CA LEU A 23 -5.14 5.04 0.43
C LEU A 23 -5.90 4.37 -0.73
N MET A 24 -6.93 3.58 -0.45
CA MET A 24 -7.68 2.87 -1.49
C MET A 24 -8.42 3.83 -2.42
N VAL A 25 -9.04 4.88 -1.88
CA VAL A 25 -9.76 5.89 -2.67
C VAL A 25 -8.79 6.67 -3.56
N ALA A 26 -7.73 7.26 -2.98
CA ALA A 26 -6.75 8.03 -3.76
C ALA A 26 -5.92 7.14 -4.71
N GLY A 27 -5.62 5.90 -4.30
CA GLY A 27 -4.95 4.90 -5.12
C GLY A 27 -5.74 4.56 -6.37
N SER A 28 -7.08 4.56 -6.31
CA SER A 28 -7.92 4.37 -7.50
C SER A 28 -7.71 5.49 -8.54
N ALA A 29 -7.52 6.73 -8.10
CA ALA A 29 -7.19 7.85 -8.98
C ALA A 29 -5.81 7.70 -9.64
N VAL A 30 -4.83 7.14 -8.93
CA VAL A 30 -3.52 6.79 -9.54
C VAL A 30 -3.69 5.75 -10.65
N HIS A 31 -4.55 4.75 -10.44
CA HIS A 31 -4.84 3.73 -11.44
C HIS A 31 -5.55 4.29 -12.69
N THR A 32 -6.42 5.28 -12.55
CA THR A 32 -7.04 5.93 -13.71
C THR A 32 -6.05 6.82 -14.47
N LEU A 33 -5.15 7.51 -13.76
CA LEU A 33 -4.10 8.36 -14.36
C LEU A 33 -2.98 7.56 -15.05
N TRP A 34 -2.85 6.27 -14.76
CA TRP A 34 -1.77 5.41 -15.28
C TRP A 34 -1.72 5.38 -16.80
N THR A 35 -2.87 5.19 -17.46
CA THR A 35 -2.97 5.15 -18.93
C THR A 35 -2.63 6.51 -19.54
N ALA A 36 -3.18 7.60 -18.98
CA ALA A 36 -2.91 8.95 -19.46
C ALA A 36 -1.41 9.29 -19.37
N ARG A 37 -0.77 8.92 -18.25
CA ARG A 37 0.67 9.08 -18.06
C ARG A 37 1.50 8.23 -19.03
N GLY A 38 1.14 6.96 -19.22
CA GLY A 38 1.82 6.09 -20.16
C GLY A 38 1.77 6.60 -21.60
N LEU A 39 0.60 7.06 -22.05
CA LEU A 39 0.42 7.64 -23.38
C LEU A 39 1.19 8.96 -23.54
N ALA A 40 1.10 9.86 -22.56
CA ALA A 40 1.84 11.12 -22.59
C ALA A 40 3.35 10.88 -22.68
N ILE A 41 3.91 9.97 -21.88
CA ILE A 41 5.33 9.62 -21.98
C ILE A 41 5.65 9.01 -23.35
N LYS A 42 4.85 8.07 -23.85
CA LYS A 42 5.10 7.40 -25.13
C LYS A 42 5.15 8.37 -26.31
N TYR A 43 4.27 9.36 -26.35
CA TYR A 43 4.10 10.23 -27.51
C TYR A 43 4.73 11.61 -27.38
N CYS A 44 5.02 12.09 -26.17
CA CYS A 44 5.46 13.46 -25.92
C CYS A 44 6.88 13.57 -25.34
N TYR A 45 7.51 12.45 -24.97
CA TYR A 45 8.84 12.47 -24.35
C TYR A 45 9.90 13.05 -25.30
N GLY A 46 10.69 14.01 -24.80
CA GLY A 46 11.76 14.67 -25.55
C GLY A 46 11.28 15.71 -26.59
N GLN A 47 9.98 15.99 -26.66
CA GLN A 47 9.44 16.99 -27.58
C GLN A 47 9.26 18.36 -26.90
N SER A 48 9.26 19.44 -27.70
CA SER A 48 9.02 20.81 -27.25
C SER A 48 7.53 21.08 -26.97
N ALA A 49 7.17 22.31 -26.59
CA ALA A 49 5.77 22.71 -26.40
C ALA A 49 4.94 22.42 -27.66
N PRO A 50 3.69 21.92 -27.51
CA PRO A 50 2.91 21.79 -26.27
C PRO A 50 3.11 20.45 -25.52
N CYS A 51 3.95 19.55 -26.04
CA CYS A 51 4.17 18.22 -25.47
C CYS A 51 4.84 18.29 -24.08
N ALA A 52 5.79 19.21 -23.90
CA ALA A 52 6.44 19.45 -22.62
C ALA A 52 5.43 19.88 -21.53
N ASP A 53 4.52 20.80 -21.86
CA ASP A 53 3.50 21.32 -20.93
C ASP A 53 2.51 20.22 -20.52
N LEU A 54 2.11 19.36 -21.47
CA LEU A 54 1.26 18.21 -21.19
C LEU A 54 1.94 17.22 -20.21
N LEU A 55 3.21 16.91 -20.43
CA LEU A 55 3.97 16.04 -19.54
C LEU A 55 4.09 16.61 -18.12
N GLU A 56 4.29 17.92 -18.00
CA GLU A 56 4.34 18.60 -16.71
C GLU A 56 2.98 18.52 -15.99
N ALA A 57 1.89 18.85 -16.69
CA ALA A 57 0.54 18.78 -16.13
C ALA A 57 0.21 17.36 -15.65
N VAL A 58 0.45 16.34 -16.48
CA VAL A 58 0.21 14.94 -16.12
C VAL A 58 1.05 14.50 -14.93
N LYS A 59 2.33 14.91 -14.87
CA LYS A 59 3.21 14.64 -13.72
C LYS A 59 2.69 15.31 -12.45
N SER A 60 2.17 16.53 -12.54
CA SER A 60 1.59 17.26 -11.40
C SER A 60 0.36 16.54 -10.84
N TYR A 61 -0.62 16.21 -11.69
CA TYR A 61 -1.81 15.46 -11.27
C TYR A 61 -1.46 14.08 -10.70
N TRP A 62 -0.51 13.40 -11.32
CA TRP A 62 0.01 12.13 -10.81
C TRP A 62 0.57 12.27 -9.40
N ASN A 63 1.46 13.25 -9.17
CA ASN A 63 2.08 13.46 -7.87
C ASN A 63 1.06 13.80 -6.80
N LEU A 64 0.05 14.61 -7.13
CA LEU A 64 -1.04 14.93 -6.21
C LEU A 64 -1.81 13.66 -5.80
N ALA A 65 -2.31 12.90 -6.78
CA ALA A 65 -3.06 11.67 -6.51
C ALA A 65 -2.22 10.64 -5.75
N TYR A 66 -0.95 10.48 -6.15
CA TYR A 66 0.00 9.60 -5.49
C TYR A 66 0.24 9.99 -4.04
N ASN A 67 0.52 11.27 -3.75
CA ASN A 67 0.79 11.72 -2.39
C ASN A 67 -0.44 11.62 -1.49
N LEU A 68 -1.64 11.92 -2.02
CA LEU A 68 -2.90 11.77 -1.30
C LEU A 68 -3.18 10.32 -0.87
N GLY A 69 -2.71 9.33 -1.63
CA GLY A 69 -2.82 7.91 -1.25
C GLY A 69 -1.64 7.42 -0.42
N ALA A 70 -0.42 7.68 -0.89
CA ALA A 70 0.81 7.16 -0.33
C ALA A 70 1.05 7.65 1.10
N VAL A 71 0.83 8.94 1.39
CA VAL A 71 1.09 9.49 2.73
C VAL A 71 0.21 8.81 3.80
N PRO A 72 -1.13 8.76 3.65
CA PRO A 72 -1.98 7.98 4.56
C PRO A 72 -1.62 6.50 4.60
N GLY A 73 -1.31 5.90 3.45
CA GLY A 73 -0.92 4.50 3.35
C GLY A 73 0.34 4.15 4.18
N TYR A 74 1.39 4.96 4.07
CA TYR A 74 2.61 4.80 4.86
C TYR A 74 2.35 4.98 6.35
N LEU A 75 1.59 6.02 6.73
CA LEU A 75 1.20 6.24 8.13
C LEU A 75 0.44 5.05 8.70
N ALA A 76 -0.51 4.49 7.94
CA ALA A 76 -1.27 3.31 8.34
C ALA A 76 -0.38 2.07 8.48
N ALA A 77 0.55 1.87 7.54
CA ALA A 77 1.49 0.75 7.55
C ALA A 77 2.47 0.82 8.73
N LEU A 78 2.99 2.00 9.06
CA LEU A 78 3.85 2.25 10.22
C LEU A 78 3.08 2.07 11.54
N LEU A 79 1.83 2.57 11.60
CA LEU A 79 0.96 2.37 12.75
C LEU A 79 0.70 0.87 12.98
N LEU A 80 0.37 0.13 11.92
CA LEU A 80 0.21 -1.32 11.97
C LEU A 80 1.49 -2.01 12.44
N LEU A 81 2.65 -1.63 11.90
CA LEU A 81 3.96 -2.17 12.29
C LEU A 81 4.18 -2.04 13.79
N GLY A 82 4.00 -0.84 14.34
CA GLY A 82 4.11 -0.59 15.78
C GLY A 82 3.11 -1.41 16.59
N LEU A 83 1.84 -1.46 16.19
CA LEU A 83 0.82 -2.25 16.88
C LEU A 83 1.17 -3.74 16.92
N VAL A 84 1.76 -4.30 15.86
CA VAL A 84 2.19 -5.71 15.84
C VAL A 84 3.41 -5.93 16.73
N LEU A 85 4.45 -5.11 16.62
CA LEU A 85 5.68 -5.24 17.42
C LEU A 85 5.39 -5.21 18.94
N PHE A 86 4.53 -4.27 19.36
CA PHE A 86 4.14 -4.13 20.77
C PHE A 86 3.07 -5.12 21.23
N GLY A 87 2.66 -6.10 20.40
CA GLY A 87 1.67 -7.12 20.77
C GLY A 87 0.25 -6.57 20.97
N LYS A 88 -0.05 -5.40 20.40
CA LYS A 88 -1.35 -4.70 20.49
C LYS A 88 -2.37 -5.24 19.48
N THR A 89 -1.98 -6.25 18.69
CA THR A 89 -2.83 -6.96 17.74
C THR A 89 -2.83 -8.47 18.04
N TYR A 90 -3.71 -9.20 17.36
CA TYR A 90 -3.71 -10.67 17.33
C TYR A 90 -2.75 -11.26 16.29
N TYR A 91 -2.04 -10.42 15.52
CA TYR A 91 -1.06 -10.94 14.59
C TYR A 91 0.16 -11.49 15.33
N PRO A 92 0.71 -12.64 14.90
CA PRO A 92 2.04 -13.06 15.31
C PRO A 92 3.07 -11.98 14.98
N ARG A 93 4.06 -11.77 15.87
CA ARG A 93 5.07 -10.71 15.70
C ARG A 93 5.87 -10.84 14.41
N TRP A 94 6.08 -12.05 13.87
CA TRP A 94 6.82 -12.25 12.63
C TRP A 94 6.13 -11.63 11.40
N THR A 95 4.81 -11.39 11.45
CA THR A 95 4.04 -10.79 10.34
C THR A 95 4.50 -9.38 9.97
N VAL A 96 5.30 -8.73 10.82
CA VAL A 96 5.95 -7.45 10.49
C VAL A 96 6.83 -7.52 9.26
N LEU A 97 7.40 -8.69 8.94
CA LEU A 97 8.20 -8.88 7.72
C LEU A 97 7.36 -8.76 6.45
N ALA A 98 6.06 -9.06 6.54
CA ALA A 98 5.12 -8.89 5.44
C ALA A 98 4.48 -7.50 5.44
N ASN A 99 4.80 -6.61 6.38
CA ASN A 99 4.22 -5.28 6.43
C ASN A 99 4.57 -4.50 5.15
N PRO A 100 3.61 -3.82 4.48
CA PRO A 100 3.89 -3.08 3.25
C PRO A 100 5.01 -2.04 3.40
N ALA A 101 5.15 -1.35 4.54
CA ALA A 101 6.23 -0.40 4.76
C ALA A 101 7.62 -1.08 4.77
N ILE A 102 7.71 -2.31 5.28
CA ILE A 102 8.95 -3.09 5.29
C ILE A 102 9.25 -3.64 3.90
N LEU A 103 8.25 -4.20 3.22
CA LEU A 103 8.41 -4.72 1.86
C LEU A 103 8.83 -3.62 0.87
N LEU A 104 8.30 -2.40 1.03
CA LEU A 104 8.65 -1.26 0.19
C LEU A 104 10.11 -0.82 0.31
N LEU A 105 10.83 -1.20 1.38
CA LEU A 105 12.28 -0.98 1.47
C LEU A 105 13.06 -1.77 0.40
N LEU A 106 12.45 -2.80 -0.18
CA LEU A 106 13.03 -3.59 -1.25
C LEU A 106 12.77 -2.99 -2.65
N SER A 107 12.01 -1.90 -2.75
CA SER A 107 11.73 -1.25 -4.05
C SER A 107 13.00 -0.87 -4.84
N PRO A 108 14.10 -0.38 -4.23
CA PRO A 108 15.30 -0.03 -4.99
C PRO A 108 16.02 -1.26 -5.56
N LEU A 109 15.76 -2.46 -5.03
CA LEU A 109 16.29 -3.70 -5.60
C LEU A 109 15.48 -4.09 -6.84
N VAL A 110 14.17 -3.88 -6.79
CA VAL A 110 13.25 -4.14 -7.92
C VAL A 110 13.56 -3.21 -9.10
N ASP A 111 13.85 -1.93 -8.83
CA ASP A 111 14.16 -0.94 -9.86
C ASP A 111 15.48 -1.24 -10.61
N ARG A 112 16.35 -2.08 -10.05
CA ARG A 112 17.60 -2.52 -10.69
C ARG A 112 17.42 -3.74 -11.61
N LEU A 113 16.24 -4.35 -11.63
CA LEU A 113 15.99 -5.51 -12.49
C LEU A 113 15.92 -5.08 -13.97
N PRO A 114 16.48 -5.89 -14.89
CA PRO A 114 16.44 -5.57 -16.31
C PRO A 114 15.02 -5.64 -16.87
N SER A 115 14.78 -4.85 -17.92
CA SER A 115 13.55 -4.93 -18.73
C SER A 115 13.41 -6.33 -19.35
N PRO A 116 12.19 -6.89 -19.47
CA PRO A 116 10.89 -6.28 -19.16
C PRO A 116 10.44 -6.42 -17.70
N PHE A 117 11.08 -7.30 -16.92
CA PHE A 117 10.65 -7.64 -15.56
C PHE A 117 10.75 -6.45 -14.60
N GLY A 118 11.80 -5.64 -14.69
CA GLY A 118 11.94 -4.44 -13.86
C GLY A 118 10.84 -3.42 -14.06
N ALA A 119 10.34 -3.23 -15.28
CA ALA A 119 9.24 -2.29 -15.56
C ALA A 119 7.90 -2.79 -15.02
N ILE A 120 7.62 -4.09 -15.15
CA ILE A 120 6.39 -4.72 -14.64
C ILE A 120 6.40 -4.70 -13.10
N LEU A 121 7.53 -5.10 -12.51
CA LEU A 121 7.65 -5.20 -11.06
C LEU A 121 7.68 -3.80 -10.43
N SER A 122 8.45 -2.84 -10.93
CA SER A 122 8.47 -1.48 -10.36
C SER A 122 7.10 -0.81 -10.40
N GLY A 123 6.35 -0.98 -11.49
CA GLY A 123 4.98 -0.46 -11.61
C GLY A 123 3.96 -1.14 -10.68
N GLY A 124 4.16 -2.42 -10.36
CA GLY A 124 3.25 -3.24 -9.56
C GLY A 124 3.68 -3.51 -8.12
N PHE A 125 4.88 -3.10 -7.71
CA PHE A 125 5.53 -3.57 -6.48
C PHE A 125 4.75 -3.20 -5.21
N THR A 126 4.21 -1.98 -5.16
CA THR A 126 3.38 -1.52 -4.04
C THR A 126 2.14 -2.39 -3.89
N ASN A 127 1.48 -2.70 -5.00
CA ASN A 127 0.27 -3.55 -5.00
C ASN A 127 0.61 -4.98 -4.59
N LEU A 128 1.72 -5.53 -5.09
CA LEU A 128 2.20 -6.85 -4.69
C LEU A 128 2.51 -6.90 -3.19
N SER A 129 3.12 -5.85 -2.64
CA SER A 129 3.41 -5.74 -1.21
C SER A 129 2.12 -5.75 -0.37
N ILE A 130 1.08 -5.03 -0.81
CA ILE A 130 -0.24 -5.02 -0.18
C ILE A 130 -0.94 -6.37 -0.31
N ALA A 131 -0.75 -7.08 -1.42
CA ALA A 131 -1.29 -8.42 -1.62
C ALA A 131 -0.62 -9.45 -0.69
N VAL A 132 0.72 -9.41 -0.56
CA VAL A 132 1.52 -10.30 0.31
C VAL A 132 1.12 -10.16 1.78
N PHE A 133 1.29 -8.95 2.36
CA PHE A 133 0.14 -8.26 2.91
C PHE A 133 -1.05 -9.08 3.44
N PHE A 134 -2.10 -8.96 2.64
CA PHE A 134 -3.41 -9.52 2.86
C PHE A 134 -3.38 -11.04 2.96
N VAL A 135 -2.58 -11.74 2.15
CA VAL A 135 -2.42 -13.19 2.21
C VAL A 135 -1.89 -13.62 3.58
N VAL A 136 -0.80 -13.02 4.07
CA VAL A 136 -0.25 -13.31 5.40
C VAL A 136 -1.26 -12.98 6.49
N SER A 137 -1.98 -11.86 6.36
CA SER A 137 -3.04 -11.50 7.30
C SER A 137 -4.14 -12.55 7.38
N VAL A 138 -4.61 -13.07 6.24
CA VAL A 138 -5.64 -14.11 6.19
C VAL A 138 -5.10 -15.39 6.82
N LEU A 139 -3.95 -15.89 6.37
CA LEU A 139 -3.37 -17.13 6.86
C LEU A 139 -3.13 -17.13 8.38
N THR A 140 -2.81 -15.98 8.96
CA THR A 140 -2.50 -15.88 10.40
C THR A 140 -3.70 -15.59 11.30
N THR A 141 -4.83 -15.11 10.75
CA THR A 141 -5.98 -14.68 11.58
C THR A 141 -7.32 -15.34 11.22
N TRP A 142 -7.37 -16.15 10.15
CA TRP A 142 -8.59 -16.82 9.68
C TRP A 142 -9.23 -17.73 10.75
N ASN A 143 -8.42 -18.55 11.44
CA ASN A 143 -8.94 -19.54 12.42
C ASN A 143 -9.09 -19.00 13.86
N THR A 144 -8.53 -17.84 14.19
CA THR A 144 -8.61 -17.27 15.55
C THR A 144 -10.03 -16.76 15.89
N SER A 145 -10.90 -16.64 14.89
CA SER A 145 -12.31 -16.26 15.07
C SER A 145 -13.20 -17.39 15.61
N GLY A 146 -12.73 -18.65 15.58
CA GLY A 146 -13.44 -19.82 16.11
C GLY A 146 -13.24 -19.99 17.63
N ASP A 147 -12.00 -19.89 18.11
CA ASP A 147 -11.67 -20.15 19.52
C ASP A 147 -12.26 -19.13 20.50
N VAL A 148 -12.43 -17.88 20.10
CA VAL A 148 -13.05 -16.85 20.97
C VAL A 148 -14.55 -17.10 21.20
N ARG A 149 -15.22 -17.87 20.32
CA ARG A 149 -16.61 -18.29 20.52
C ARG A 149 -16.74 -19.56 21.38
N GLY A 150 -15.69 -20.35 21.53
CA GLY A 150 -15.67 -21.56 22.36
C GLY A 150 -15.39 -21.31 23.85
N GLN A 151 -14.93 -20.12 24.23
CA GLN A 151 -14.65 -19.75 25.63
C GLN A 151 -15.77 -18.92 26.28
N ARG A 152 -16.95 -18.85 25.67
CA ARG A 152 -18.16 -18.19 26.20
C ARG A 152 -19.35 -19.14 26.34
N SER A 153 -19.10 -20.43 26.58
CA SER A 153 -20.11 -21.41 27.01
C SER A 153 -19.88 -21.79 28.45
#